data_AF-A0A076J6F4-F1
#
_entry.id   AF-A0A076J6F4-F1
#
_cell.length_a   1.000
_cell.length_b   1.000
_cell.length_c   1.000
_cell.angle_alpha   90.00
_cell.angle_beta   90.00
_cell.angle_gamma   90.00
#
_symmetry.space_group_name_H-M   'P 1'
#
loop_
_entity.id
_entity.type
_entity.pdbx_description
1 polymer ?
#
loop_
_entity_poly.entity_id
_entity_poly.type
_entity_poly.pdbx_seq_one_letter_code
_entity_poly.pdbx_strand_id
1 'polypeptide(L)'
;MYTIQTNASGTRSMEISEENLQTIEKYALFQHLIDSNGIVDESVLDKLKLNIRSLITSEEGNNKELLDLCIDVIYHNNMKAFGLHQLILLYIQWEKEKNKDEEEI
;
A
#
# COMPACT_ATOMS: atom_id res chain seq x y z
N MET A 1 -7.15 6.98 10.32
CA MET A 1 -7.88 6.82 9.04
C MET A 1 -7.45 7.95 8.13
N TYR A 2 -6.93 7.60 6.95
CA TYR A 2 -6.48 8.50 5.90
C TYR A 2 -7.35 8.30 4.66
N THR A 3 -7.40 9.30 3.79
CA THR A 3 -8.16 9.21 2.52
C THR A 3 -7.24 9.45 1.35
N ILE A 4 -7.24 8.53 0.38
CA ILE A 4 -6.54 8.72 -0.90
C ILE A 4 -7.53 8.90 -2.04
N GLN A 5 -7.16 9.74 -2.99
CA GLN A 5 -7.82 9.84 -4.30
C GLN A 5 -7.39 8.65 -5.17
N THR A 6 -8.30 8.08 -5.96
CA THR A 6 -8.01 6.89 -6.79
C THR A 6 -8.19 7.10 -8.28
N ASN A 7 -8.54 8.32 -8.72
CA ASN A 7 -8.58 8.70 -10.11
C ASN A 7 -8.23 10.17 -10.31
N ALA A 8 -7.74 10.56 -11.48
CA ALA A 8 -7.31 11.94 -11.76
C ALA A 8 -8.41 13.01 -11.54
N SER A 9 -9.68 12.69 -11.77
CA SER A 9 -10.79 13.64 -11.62
C SER A 9 -11.23 13.88 -10.17
N GLY A 10 -10.70 13.14 -9.19
CA GLY A 10 -11.03 13.32 -7.77
C GLY A 10 -12.39 12.78 -7.34
N THR A 11 -13.11 12.09 -8.24
CA THR A 11 -14.46 11.59 -7.97
C THR A 11 -14.49 10.23 -7.28
N ARG A 12 -13.34 9.58 -7.14
CA ARG A 12 -13.18 8.31 -6.44
C ARG A 12 -12.10 8.45 -5.38
N SER A 13 -12.38 7.88 -4.21
CA SER A 13 -11.47 7.82 -3.08
C SER A 13 -11.53 6.45 -2.41
N MET A 14 -10.56 6.19 -1.54
CA MET A 14 -10.55 5.03 -0.64
C MET A 14 -10.04 5.45 0.73
N GLU A 15 -10.57 4.82 1.76
CA GLU A 15 -10.09 4.97 3.14
C GLU A 15 -8.96 3.98 3.39
N ILE A 16 -7.89 4.46 4.00
CA ILE A 16 -6.72 3.69 4.38
C ILE A 16 -6.59 3.79 5.90
N SER A 17 -6.66 2.67 6.59
CA SER A 17 -6.46 2.65 8.04
C SER A 17 -4.97 2.72 8.40
N GLU A 18 -4.68 2.97 9.67
CA GLU A 18 -3.31 2.93 10.18
C GLU A 18 -2.74 1.51 10.10
N GLU A 19 -3.57 0.51 10.40
CA GLU A 19 -3.24 -0.92 10.32
C GLU A 19 -2.86 -1.35 8.90
N ASN A 20 -3.48 -0.73 7.88
CA ASN A 20 -3.08 -0.95 6.48
C ASN A 20 -1.65 -0.49 6.22
N LEU A 21 -1.26 0.69 6.75
CA LEU A 21 0.10 1.24 6.61
C LEU A 21 1.13 0.42 7.40
N GLN A 22 0.78 0.01 8.62
CA GLN A 22 1.61 -0.89 9.43
C GLN A 22 1.80 -2.25 8.74
N THR A 23 0.78 -2.77 8.07
CA THR A 23 0.89 -4.02 7.30
C THR A 23 1.81 -3.84 6.09
N ILE A 24 1.71 -2.72 5.37
CA ILE A 24 2.62 -2.38 4.26
C ILE A 24 4.08 -2.34 4.76
N GLU A 25 4.33 -1.72 5.92
CA GLU A 25 5.65 -1.67 6.55
C GLU A 25 6.14 -3.05 6.96
N LYS A 26 5.33 -3.82 7.72
CA LYS A 26 5.68 -5.14 8.25
C LYS A 26 6.18 -6.09 7.17
N TYR A 27 5.56 -6.07 6.00
CA TYR A 27 5.92 -6.93 4.87
C TYR A 27 6.82 -6.24 3.83
N ALA A 28 7.26 -5.01 4.09
CA ALA A 28 8.09 -4.21 3.19
C ALA A 28 7.54 -4.16 1.75
N LEU A 29 6.21 -4.04 1.59
CA LEU A 29 5.53 -4.31 0.32
C LEU A 29 5.94 -3.37 -0.83
N PHE A 30 6.42 -2.17 -0.52
CA PHE A 30 6.88 -1.20 -1.51
C PHE A 30 8.39 -1.23 -1.75
N GLN A 31 9.13 -2.01 -0.97
CA GLN A 31 10.57 -2.18 -1.18
C GLN A 31 10.80 -2.87 -2.53
N HIS A 32 11.63 -2.24 -3.38
CA HIS A 32 11.92 -2.71 -4.75
C HIS A 32 10.70 -2.81 -5.68
N LEU A 33 9.56 -2.21 -5.31
CA LEU A 33 8.35 -2.27 -6.14
C LEU A 33 8.46 -1.36 -7.37
N ILE A 34 9.04 -0.17 -7.19
CA ILE A 34 9.22 0.82 -8.24
C ILE A 34 10.66 0.77 -8.76
N ASP A 35 10.81 0.88 -10.08
CA ASP A 35 12.12 0.95 -10.73
C ASP A 35 12.78 2.33 -10.55
N SER A 36 13.98 2.51 -11.09
CA SER A 36 14.72 3.77 -11.00
C SER A 36 14.02 4.97 -11.66
N ASN A 37 12.98 4.75 -12.47
CA ASN A 37 12.26 5.82 -13.16
C ASN A 37 11.09 6.38 -12.34
N GLY A 38 10.72 5.72 -11.23
CA GLY A 38 9.67 6.22 -10.33
C GLY A 38 8.24 6.07 -10.88
N ILE A 39 8.05 5.38 -12.01
CA ILE A 39 6.75 5.26 -12.68
C ILE A 39 5.94 4.15 -12.04
N VAL A 40 4.69 4.46 -11.70
CA VAL A 40 3.69 3.49 -11.23
C VAL A 40 2.68 3.28 -12.35
N ASP A 41 2.69 2.09 -12.94
CA ASP A 41 1.72 1.65 -13.94
C ASP A 41 0.94 0.39 -13.48
N GLU A 42 0.05 -0.13 -14.33
CA GLU A 42 -0.73 -1.32 -13.99
C GLU A 42 0.16 -2.57 -13.81
N SER A 43 1.30 -2.64 -14.51
CA SER A 43 2.24 -3.76 -14.35
C SER A 43 2.90 -3.77 -12.97
N VAL A 44 3.15 -2.59 -12.39
CA VAL A 44 3.65 -2.44 -11.02
C VAL A 44 2.60 -2.93 -10.02
N LEU A 45 1.32 -2.59 -10.23
CA LEU A 45 0.23 -3.10 -9.40
C LEU A 45 0.09 -4.63 -9.49
N ASP A 46 0.24 -5.19 -10.69
CA ASP A 46 0.20 -6.64 -10.88
C ASP A 46 1.38 -7.34 -10.19
N LYS A 47 2.59 -6.76 -10.24
CA LYS A 47 3.76 -7.25 -9.49
C LYS A 47 3.51 -7.25 -7.98
N LEU A 48 2.91 -6.18 -7.44
CA LEU A 48 2.54 -6.10 -6.03
C LEU A 48 1.58 -7.24 -5.65
N LYS A 49 0.53 -7.47 -6.45
CA LYS A 49 -0.44 -8.55 -6.23
C LYS A 49 0.21 -9.93 -6.25
N LEU A 50 1.16 -10.16 -7.16
CA LEU A 50 1.91 -11.42 -7.22
C LEU A 50 2.82 -11.61 -6.00
N ASN A 51 3.51 -10.55 -5.55
CA ASN A 51 4.33 -10.60 -4.35
C ASN A 51 3.47 -10.96 -3.12
N ILE A 52 2.36 -10.24 -2.90
CA ILE A 52 1.45 -10.52 -1.78
C ILE A 52 0.89 -11.94 -1.84
N ARG A 53 0.51 -12.43 -3.03
CA ARG A 53 0.07 -13.83 -3.18
C ARG A 53 1.16 -14.83 -2.77
N SER A 54 2.41 -14.55 -3.13
CA SER A 54 3.55 -15.36 -2.72
C SER A 54 3.74 -15.38 -1.21
N LEU A 55 3.64 -14.21 -0.55
CA LEU A 55 3.71 -14.09 0.91
C LEU A 55 2.60 -14.90 1.60
N ILE A 56 1.35 -14.71 1.17
CA ILE A 56 0.18 -15.43 1.70
C ILE A 56 0.36 -16.95 1.60
N THR A 57 0.90 -17.43 0.47
CA THR A 57 1.08 -18.88 0.22
C THR A 57 2.25 -19.46 1.03
N SER A 58 3.23 -18.64 1.40
CA SER A 58 4.44 -19.09 2.09
C SER A 58 4.28 -19.14 3.62
N GLU A 59 3.30 -18.41 4.17
CA GLU A 59 3.05 -18.37 5.62
C GLU A 59 1.92 -19.33 6.02
N GLU A 60 2.23 -20.34 6.83
CA GLU A 60 1.24 -21.23 7.44
C GLU A 60 0.49 -20.51 8.58
N GLY A 61 -0.59 -19.79 8.24
CA GLY A 61 -1.65 -19.43 9.19
C GLY A 61 -1.52 -18.11 9.96
N ASN A 62 -0.68 -17.15 9.53
CA ASN A 62 -0.50 -15.87 10.22
C ASN A 62 -0.51 -14.64 9.28
N ASN A 63 -1.46 -14.59 8.34
CA ASN A 63 -1.53 -13.56 7.30
C ASN A 63 -2.86 -12.78 7.33
N LYS A 64 -3.54 -12.72 8.48
CA LYS A 64 -4.86 -12.07 8.59
C LYS A 64 -4.81 -10.61 8.17
N GLU A 65 -3.87 -9.84 8.70
CA GLU A 65 -3.71 -8.42 8.38
C GLU A 65 -3.36 -8.19 6.91
N LEU A 66 -2.61 -9.11 6.30
CA LEU A 66 -2.28 -9.07 4.88
C LEU A 66 -3.50 -9.39 4.00
N LEU A 67 -4.38 -10.28 4.45
CA LEU A 67 -5.67 -10.57 3.80
C LEU A 67 -6.64 -9.39 3.94
N ASP A 68 -6.73 -8.77 5.11
CA ASP A 68 -7.55 -7.59 5.34
C ASP A 68 -7.10 -6.43 4.42
N LEU A 69 -5.78 -6.15 4.35
CA LEU A 69 -5.20 -5.18 3.41
C LEU A 69 -5.53 -5.52 1.94
N CYS A 70 -5.53 -6.82 1.58
CA CYS A 70 -5.88 -7.25 0.23
C CYS A 70 -7.33 -6.91 -0.12
N ILE A 71 -8.25 -7.23 0.77
CA ILE A 71 -9.70 -7.08 0.54
C ILE A 71 -10.05 -5.60 0.46
N ASP A 72 -9.57 -4.81 1.41
CA ASP A 72 -10.01 -3.42 1.56
C ASP A 72 -9.28 -2.46 0.61
N VAL A 73 -8.02 -2.78 0.24
CA VAL A 73 -7.15 -1.84 -0.47
C VAL A 73 -6.63 -2.41 -1.78
N ILE A 74 -5.84 -3.50 -1.76
CA ILE A 74 -5.02 -3.90 -2.93
C ILE A 74 -5.86 -4.47 -4.08
N TYR A 75 -6.91 -5.22 -3.77
CA TYR A 75 -7.81 -5.82 -4.76
C TYR A 75 -9.11 -5.03 -4.96
N HIS A 76 -9.24 -3.86 -4.31
CA HIS A 76 -10.40 -3.01 -4.48
C HIS A 76 -10.55 -2.53 -5.94
N ASN A 77 -11.79 -2.40 -6.43
CA ASN A 77 -12.07 -2.07 -7.84
C ASN A 77 -11.50 -0.71 -8.29
N ASN A 78 -11.35 0.23 -7.34
CA ASN A 78 -10.75 1.54 -7.60
C ASN A 78 -9.23 1.53 -7.49
N MET A 79 -8.60 0.44 -7.03
CA MET A 79 -7.16 0.31 -6.98
C MET A 79 -6.60 0.06 -8.40
N LYS A 80 -6.02 1.12 -8.94
CA LYS A 80 -5.36 1.22 -10.25
C LYS A 80 -3.97 1.80 -10.07
N ALA A 81 -3.18 1.92 -11.13
CA ALA A 81 -1.87 2.58 -11.11
C ALA A 81 -1.89 3.93 -10.36
N PHE A 82 -2.90 4.75 -10.62
CA PHE A 82 -3.10 6.03 -9.93
C PHE A 82 -3.32 5.85 -8.42
N GLY A 83 -4.22 4.94 -8.03
CA GLY A 83 -4.49 4.66 -6.61
C GLY A 83 -3.27 4.11 -5.88
N LEU A 84 -2.50 3.24 -6.54
CA LEU A 84 -1.25 2.71 -5.98
C LEU A 84 -0.23 3.81 -5.78
N HIS A 85 -0.07 4.71 -6.76
CA HIS A 85 0.81 5.87 -6.61
C HIS A 85 0.43 6.72 -5.39
N GLN A 86 -0.87 7.03 -5.23
CA GLN A 86 -1.36 7.80 -4.08
C GLN A 86 -1.16 7.07 -2.75
N LEU A 87 -1.32 5.74 -2.72
CA LEU A 87 -1.04 4.93 -1.53
C LEU A 87 0.44 4.96 -1.14
N ILE A 88 1.35 4.89 -2.13
CA ILE A 88 2.80 4.99 -1.91
C ILE A 88 3.17 6.37 -1.35
N LEU A 89 2.59 7.46 -1.91
CA LEU A 89 2.81 8.81 -1.39
C LEU A 89 2.31 8.96 0.05
N LEU A 90 1.12 8.41 0.36
CA LEU A 90 0.60 8.39 1.72
C LEU A 90 1.54 7.65 2.67
N TYR A 91 2.01 6.46 2.29
CA TYR A 91 2.93 5.67 3.10
C TYR A 91 4.24 6.40 3.40
N ILE A 92 4.85 7.04 2.39
CA ILE A 92 6.08 7.84 2.57
C ILE A 92 5.84 9.01 3.54
N GLN A 93 4.68 9.66 3.47
CA GLN A 93 4.35 10.74 4.38
C GLN A 93 4.17 10.22 5.81
N TRP A 94 3.45 9.11 5.96
CA TRP A 94 3.21 8.46 7.24
C TRP A 94 4.51 8.01 7.92
N GLU A 95 5.45 7.38 7.20
CA GLU A 95 6.76 7.03 7.75
C GLU A 95 7.52 8.26 8.26
N LYS A 96 7.47 9.37 7.53
CA LYS A 96 8.14 10.61 7.94
C LYS A 96 7.52 11.23 9.19
N GLU A 97 6.21 11.11 9.37
CA GLU A 97 5.52 11.60 10.56
C GLU A 97 5.86 10.72 11.76
N LYS A 98 5.78 9.40 11.60
CA LYS A 98 6.18 8.44 12.64
C LYS A 98 7.60 8.68 13.17
N ASN A 99 8.57 8.86 12.26
CA ASN A 99 9.97 9.04 12.66
C ASN A 99 10.24 10.39 13.37
N LYS A 100 9.44 11.43 13.11
CA LYS A 100 9.55 12.69 13.84
C LYS A 100 9.08 12.55 15.27
N ASP A 101 7.97 11.85 15.47
CA ASP A 101 7.43 11.59 16.80
C ASP A 101 8.40 10.73 17.64
N GLU A 102 9.18 9.86 17.01
CA GLU A 102 10.24 9.06 17.67
C GLU A 102 11.49 9.88 18.04
N GLU A 103 11.84 10.93 17.28
CA GLU A 103 12.99 11.81 17.56
C GLU A 103 12.69 12.88 18.62
N GLU A 104 11.41 13.19 18.89
CA GLU A 104 10.97 14.18 19.90
C GLU A 104 10.73 13.59 21.31
N ILE A 105 10.97 12.27 21.52
CA ILE A 105 10.82 11.55 22.80
C ILE A 105 12.18 11.22 23.43
#